data_AF-A0A2L2XJE5-F1
#
_entry.id   AF-A0A2L2XJE5-F1
#
_cell.length_a   1.000
_cell.length_b   1.000
_cell.length_c   1.000
_cell.angle_alpha   90.00
_cell.angle_beta   90.00
_cell.angle_gamma   90.00
#
_symmetry.space_group_name_H-M   'P 1'
#
loop_
_entity.id
_entity.type
_entity.pdbx_description
1 polymer ?
#
loop_
_entity_poly.entity_id
_entity_poly.type
_entity_poly.pdbx_seq_one_letter_code
_entity_poly.pdbx_strand_id
1 'polypeptide(L)'
;MILRLGDYETGDNPLVQIRQDNGTDNPGSTVLASFTNPTPQGTGNFGYTFTPTSPFTFNASTKYWLYVTTTSGSFSWRVNQPSITPTEIATLSSMPVVSGTGETGLQRFSTNGGATFTSGSMAPSFQINTADIPPSVATPEPGAIAALSLFGLGLLGVKGRRNEG
;
A
#
# COMPACT_ATOMS: atom_id res chain seq x y z
N MET A 1 -2.79 -3.82 -8.03
CA MET A 1 -1.35 -4.12 -8.07
C MET A 1 -1.02 -4.76 -9.41
N ILE A 2 0.13 -4.48 -9.99
CA ILE A 2 0.56 -5.06 -11.27
C ILE A 2 1.76 -5.97 -11.04
N LEU A 3 1.68 -7.22 -11.49
CA LEU A 3 2.81 -8.18 -11.52
C LEU A 3 3.08 -8.60 -12.96
N ARG A 4 4.35 -8.79 -13.33
CA ARG A 4 4.70 -9.40 -14.60
C ARG A 4 4.85 -10.90 -14.41
N LEU A 5 3.97 -11.68 -15.02
CA LEU A 5 4.02 -13.15 -14.96
C LEU A 5 4.34 -13.71 -16.35
N GLY A 6 5.10 -14.80 -16.36
CA GLY A 6 5.39 -15.61 -17.52
C GLY A 6 4.59 -16.90 -17.46
N ASP A 7 3.96 -17.25 -18.57
CA ASP A 7 3.28 -18.53 -18.77
C ASP A 7 2.16 -18.73 -17.72
N TYR A 8 1.36 -17.68 -17.48
CA TYR A 8 0.15 -17.77 -16.65
C TYR A 8 -1.03 -18.15 -17.55
N GLU A 9 -1.45 -19.41 -17.46
CA GLU A 9 -2.39 -20.08 -18.35
C GLU A 9 -3.71 -20.46 -17.65
N THR A 10 -4.67 -20.94 -18.44
CA THR A 10 -5.95 -21.40 -17.89
C THR A 10 -5.74 -22.65 -17.03
N GLY A 11 -6.18 -22.61 -15.77
CA GLY A 11 -6.01 -23.70 -14.80
C GLY A 11 -4.93 -23.42 -13.75
N ASP A 12 -4.05 -22.46 -14.01
CA ASP A 12 -3.17 -21.92 -13.00
C ASP A 12 -3.96 -21.08 -11.99
N ASN A 13 -3.57 -21.16 -10.72
CA ASN A 13 -4.21 -20.39 -9.66
C ASN A 13 -3.17 -19.70 -8.78
N PRO A 14 -2.65 -18.53 -9.22
CA PRO A 14 -1.78 -17.70 -8.41
C PRO A 14 -2.41 -17.38 -7.05
N LEU A 15 -1.56 -17.31 -6.03
CA LEU A 15 -1.91 -16.78 -4.72
C LEU A 15 -0.98 -15.62 -4.45
N VAL A 16 -1.57 -14.44 -4.43
CA VAL A 16 -0.86 -13.18 -4.24
C VAL A 16 -1.37 -12.51 -2.97
N GLN A 17 -0.46 -12.14 -2.08
CA GLN A 17 -0.78 -11.66 -0.74
C GLN A 17 0.19 -10.59 -0.25
N ILE A 18 -0.29 -9.69 0.61
CA ILE A 18 0.56 -8.91 1.51
C ILE A 18 0.63 -9.65 2.84
N ARG A 19 1.85 -9.88 3.34
CA ARG A 19 2.10 -10.54 4.61
C ARG A 19 2.90 -9.67 5.55
N GLN A 20 2.71 -9.89 6.84
CA GLN A 20 3.46 -9.21 7.89
C GLN A 20 4.94 -9.57 7.81
N ASP A 21 5.82 -8.58 8.03
CA ASP A 21 7.21 -8.84 8.41
C ASP A 21 7.32 -9.15 9.91
N ASN A 22 7.89 -10.29 10.25
CA ASN A 22 8.06 -10.73 11.65
C ASN A 22 9.48 -10.46 12.18
N GLY A 23 10.24 -9.59 11.51
CA GLY A 23 11.65 -9.31 11.84
C GLY A 23 12.62 -10.42 11.44
N THR A 24 12.20 -11.40 10.64
CA THR A 24 13.08 -12.40 10.03
C THR A 24 13.34 -12.10 8.57
N ASP A 25 14.35 -12.76 7.97
CA ASP A 25 14.62 -12.63 6.53
C ASP A 25 13.63 -13.38 5.63
N ASN A 26 12.50 -13.86 6.18
CA ASN A 26 11.50 -14.64 5.43
C ASN A 26 10.09 -14.07 5.63
N PRO A 27 9.18 -14.28 4.66
CA PRO A 27 7.79 -13.87 4.81
C PRO A 27 7.13 -14.44 6.07
N GLY A 28 6.44 -13.60 6.83
CA GLY A 28 5.59 -14.04 7.94
C GLY A 28 4.42 -14.92 7.46
N SER A 29 3.78 -15.62 8.39
CA SER A 29 2.58 -16.43 8.12
C SER A 29 1.27 -15.61 8.15
N THR A 30 1.27 -14.47 8.83
CA THR A 30 0.10 -13.58 8.93
C THR A 30 -0.20 -12.92 7.58
N VAL A 31 -1.37 -13.22 7.03
CA VAL A 31 -1.89 -12.58 5.80
C VAL A 31 -2.63 -11.29 6.16
N LEU A 32 -2.23 -10.17 5.57
CA LEU A 32 -2.80 -8.85 5.81
C LEU A 32 -3.73 -8.40 4.67
N ALA A 33 -3.42 -8.81 3.44
CA ALA A 33 -4.28 -8.59 2.28
C ALA A 33 -4.13 -9.75 1.29
N SER A 34 -5.19 -10.04 0.55
CA SER A 34 -5.20 -10.99 -0.57
C SER A 34 -5.70 -10.29 -1.84
N PHE A 35 -5.38 -10.86 -2.99
CA PHE A 35 -5.78 -10.31 -4.27
C PHE A 35 -6.54 -11.35 -5.10
N THR A 36 -7.51 -10.86 -5.87
CA THR A 36 -8.22 -11.61 -6.89
C THR A 36 -7.36 -11.73 -8.14
N ASN A 37 -7.31 -12.93 -8.71
CA ASN A 37 -6.54 -13.23 -9.91
C ASN A 37 -7.20 -12.60 -11.16
N PRO A 38 -6.42 -11.97 -12.04
CA PRO A 38 -6.90 -11.56 -13.36
C PRO A 38 -7.06 -12.77 -14.27
N THR A 39 -7.77 -12.58 -15.38
CA THR A 39 -7.88 -13.58 -16.44
C THR A 39 -6.48 -13.92 -17.00
N PRO A 40 -6.13 -15.22 -17.11
CA PRO A 40 -4.88 -15.64 -17.75
C PRO A 40 -4.82 -15.20 -19.22
N GLN A 41 -3.63 -14.83 -19.70
CA GLN A 41 -3.40 -14.50 -21.12
C GLN A 41 -2.70 -15.64 -21.88
N GLY A 42 -2.25 -16.69 -21.19
CA GLY A 42 -1.60 -17.85 -21.80
C GLY A 42 -0.08 -17.73 -21.87
N THR A 43 0.51 -18.52 -22.76
CA THR A 43 1.96 -18.60 -22.97
C THR A 43 2.57 -17.25 -23.29
N GLY A 44 3.68 -16.90 -22.63
CA GLY A 44 4.37 -15.61 -22.79
C GLY A 44 4.37 -14.75 -21.53
N ASN A 45 4.97 -13.56 -21.63
CA ASN A 45 5.20 -12.68 -20.48
C ASN A 45 4.30 -11.44 -20.54
N PHE A 46 3.41 -11.30 -19.56
CA PHE A 46 2.41 -10.23 -19.54
C PHE A 46 2.35 -9.52 -18.19
N GLY A 47 1.88 -8.27 -18.20
CA GLY A 47 1.50 -7.53 -17.00
C GLY A 47 0.08 -7.90 -16.59
N TYR A 48 -0.09 -8.27 -15.32
CA TYR A 48 -1.35 -8.72 -14.76
C TYR A 48 -1.77 -7.82 -13.61
N THR A 49 -2.98 -7.27 -13.71
CA THR A 49 -3.54 -6.42 -12.65
C THR A 49 -4.32 -7.27 -11.66
N PHE A 50 -3.75 -7.43 -10.47
CA PHE A 50 -4.35 -8.06 -9.31
C PHE A 50 -5.14 -7.04 -8.50
N THR A 51 -6.38 -7.38 -8.16
CA THR A 51 -7.30 -6.49 -7.43
C THR A 51 -7.37 -6.92 -5.97
N PRO A 52 -7.13 -6.04 -4.99
CA PRO A 52 -7.31 -6.39 -3.58
C PRO A 52 -8.73 -6.90 -3.30
N THR A 53 -8.87 -7.96 -2.52
CA THR A 53 -10.19 -8.49 -2.11
C THR A 53 -10.92 -7.55 -1.15
N SER A 54 -10.17 -6.70 -0.45
CA SER A 54 -10.65 -5.66 0.44
C SER A 54 -9.64 -4.49 0.47
N PRO A 55 -10.05 -3.28 0.83
CA PRO A 55 -9.13 -2.18 1.09
C PRO A 55 -8.08 -2.57 2.14
N PHE A 56 -6.83 -2.14 1.93
CA PHE A 56 -5.74 -2.31 2.87
C PHE A 56 -4.93 -1.02 2.95
N THR A 57 -4.68 -0.55 4.17
CA THR A 57 -3.89 0.65 4.43
C THR A 57 -2.53 0.26 4.94
N PHE A 58 -1.48 0.71 4.25
CA PHE A 58 -0.11 0.52 4.72
C PHE A 58 0.21 1.51 5.83
N ASN A 59 0.68 1.00 6.97
CA ASN A 59 1.25 1.84 8.01
C ASN A 59 2.62 2.36 7.55
N ALA A 60 2.89 3.64 7.82
CA ALA A 60 4.20 4.25 7.57
C ALA A 60 5.31 3.51 8.33
N SER A 61 6.53 3.54 7.77
CA SER A 61 7.74 2.94 8.37
C SER A 61 7.59 1.47 8.78
N THR A 62 6.72 0.72 8.12
CA THR A 62 6.47 -0.71 8.39
C THR A 62 6.92 -1.55 7.20
N LYS A 63 7.61 -2.66 7.48
CA LYS A 63 8.00 -3.63 6.44
C LYS A 63 6.89 -4.65 6.21
N TYR A 64 6.73 -5.02 4.95
CA TYR A 64 5.75 -6.02 4.51
C TYR A 64 6.38 -6.91 3.45
N TRP A 65 5.85 -8.11 3.32
CA TRP A 65 6.20 -9.03 2.25
C TRP A 65 5.11 -9.05 1.18
N LEU A 66 5.50 -8.84 -0.07
CA LEU A 66 4.71 -9.28 -1.21
C LEU A 66 4.99 -10.76 -1.43
N TYR A 67 4.00 -11.59 -1.12
CA TYR A 67 4.11 -13.04 -1.24
C TYR A 67 3.36 -13.52 -2.48
N VAL A 68 4.08 -14.20 -3.37
CA VAL A 68 3.56 -14.74 -4.64
C VAL A 68 3.86 -16.23 -4.66
N THR A 69 2.82 -17.04 -4.78
CA THR A 69 2.92 -18.50 -4.95
C THR A 69 1.80 -18.98 -5.86
N THR A 70 1.66 -20.30 -6.02
CA THR A 70 0.57 -20.92 -6.74
C THR A 70 -0.13 -21.96 -5.88
N THR A 71 -1.45 -22.09 -6.01
CA THR A 71 -2.24 -23.15 -5.39
C THR A 71 -2.51 -24.32 -6.36
N SER A 72 -2.45 -24.07 -7.66
CA SER A 72 -2.50 -25.08 -8.71
C SER A 72 -1.78 -24.59 -9.98
N GLY A 73 -1.20 -25.51 -10.74
CA GLY A 73 -0.48 -25.16 -11.97
C GLY A 73 0.87 -24.51 -11.70
N SER A 74 1.41 -23.78 -12.68
CA SER A 74 2.76 -23.20 -12.61
C SER A 74 2.90 -21.96 -13.47
N PHE A 75 3.56 -20.94 -12.94
CA PHE A 75 3.93 -19.74 -13.68
C PHE A 75 5.26 -19.21 -13.18
N SER A 76 5.88 -18.33 -13.96
CA SER A 76 7.11 -17.62 -13.56
C SER A 76 6.78 -16.19 -13.12
N TRP A 77 7.26 -15.76 -11.96
CA TRP A 77 7.28 -14.33 -11.64
C TRP A 77 8.48 -13.68 -12.36
N ARG A 78 8.21 -12.80 -13.32
CA ARG A 78 9.21 -12.16 -14.17
C ARG A 78 9.53 -10.75 -13.65
N VAL A 79 10.76 -10.31 -13.91
CA VAL A 79 11.18 -8.92 -13.77
C VAL A 79 10.61 -8.06 -14.90
N ASN A 80 10.30 -6.79 -14.68
CA ASN A 80 9.71 -5.89 -15.67
C ASN A 80 10.79 -5.51 -16.66
N GLN A 81 10.36 -5.22 -17.89
CA GLN A 81 11.22 -4.70 -18.92
C GLN A 81 10.53 -3.48 -19.53
N PRO A 82 10.96 -2.24 -19.18
CA PRO A 82 12.08 -1.88 -18.30
C PRO A 82 11.80 -2.13 -16.81
N SER A 83 12.85 -2.30 -15.99
CA SER A 83 12.72 -2.45 -14.53
C SER A 83 12.23 -1.14 -13.91
N ILE A 84 10.96 -1.07 -13.52
CA ILE A 84 10.37 0.09 -12.84
C ILE A 84 10.44 -0.14 -11.33
N THR A 85 11.22 0.69 -10.63
CA THR A 85 11.20 0.77 -9.17
C THR A 85 9.89 1.41 -8.71
N PRO A 86 9.18 0.88 -7.71
CA PRO A 86 8.01 1.54 -7.17
C PRO A 86 8.40 2.93 -6.63
N THR A 87 7.81 4.00 -7.17
CA THR A 87 8.28 5.37 -6.93
C THR A 87 7.58 6.10 -5.78
N GLU A 88 6.42 5.61 -5.30
CA GLU A 88 5.52 6.49 -4.52
C GLU A 88 5.11 5.97 -3.13
N ILE A 89 4.99 4.67 -2.88
CA ILE A 89 4.37 4.15 -1.62
C ILE A 89 5.18 3.09 -0.89
N ALA A 90 6.07 2.41 -1.59
CA ALA A 90 6.94 1.41 -0.98
C ALA A 90 8.32 1.57 -1.58
N THR A 91 9.33 1.72 -0.73
CA THR A 91 10.70 1.45 -1.12
C THR A 91 10.95 -0.04 -0.93
N LEU A 92 11.68 -0.66 -1.86
CA LEU A 92 12.16 -2.02 -1.65
C LEU A 92 13.19 -1.98 -0.51
N SER A 93 12.99 -2.77 0.54
CA SER A 93 14.04 -2.99 1.53
C SER A 93 15.20 -3.70 0.83
N SER A 94 16.41 -3.18 0.97
CA SER A 94 17.59 -4.01 0.74
C SER A 94 17.53 -5.21 1.68
N MET A 95 17.79 -6.42 1.17
CA MET A 95 18.01 -7.56 2.06
C MET A 95 19.46 -7.57 2.56
N PRO A 96 19.72 -8.15 3.73
CA PRO A 96 21.07 -8.33 4.23
C PRO A 96 21.93 -9.10 3.22
N VAL A 97 23.16 -8.63 3.02
CA VAL A 97 24.18 -9.36 2.25
C VAL A 97 24.48 -10.65 3.01
N VAL A 98 24.21 -11.80 2.40
CA VAL A 98 24.77 -13.05 2.89
C VAL A 98 26.26 -13.02 2.51
N SER A 99 27.10 -12.64 3.46
CA SER A 99 28.55 -12.53 3.25
C SER A 99 29.12 -13.85 2.75
N GLY A 100 29.84 -13.83 1.62
CA GLY A 100 30.54 -14.99 1.04
C GLY A 100 30.15 -15.34 -0.39
N THR A 101 29.00 -14.88 -0.89
CA THR A 101 28.53 -15.17 -2.27
C THR A 101 28.49 -13.94 -3.19
N GLY A 102 28.65 -12.73 -2.66
CA GLY A 102 28.56 -11.48 -3.42
C GLY A 102 27.14 -11.13 -3.90
N GLU A 103 26.13 -11.93 -3.52
CA GLU A 103 24.76 -11.70 -3.94
C GLU A 103 24.03 -10.77 -2.95
N THR A 104 23.67 -9.57 -3.44
CA THR A 104 22.68 -8.72 -2.80
C THR A 104 21.29 -9.28 -3.15
N GLY A 105 20.67 -10.02 -2.23
CA GLY A 105 19.29 -10.47 -2.45
C GLY A 105 18.33 -9.27 -2.45
N LEU A 106 17.46 -9.15 -3.45
CA LEU A 106 16.30 -8.24 -3.38
C LEU A 106 15.01 -9.01 -3.09
N GLN A 107 15.09 -10.34 -3.02
CA GLN A 107 13.97 -11.24 -2.84
C GLN A 107 14.38 -12.54 -2.15
N ARG A 108 13.36 -13.24 -1.63
CA ARG A 108 13.45 -14.59 -1.11
C ARG A 108 12.69 -15.54 -2.03
N PHE A 109 13.35 -16.62 -2.44
CA PHE A 109 12.75 -17.64 -3.30
C PHE A 109 12.68 -18.97 -2.57
N SER A 110 11.65 -19.76 -2.89
CA SER A 110 11.43 -21.09 -2.32
C SER A 110 10.98 -22.04 -3.42
N THR A 111 11.56 -23.23 -3.47
CA THR A 111 11.15 -24.33 -4.36
C THR A 111 10.34 -25.42 -3.66
N ASN A 112 10.13 -25.32 -2.34
CA ASN A 112 9.48 -26.35 -1.53
C ASN A 112 8.23 -25.81 -0.80
N GLY A 113 7.42 -25.02 -1.50
CA GLY A 113 6.13 -24.53 -0.96
C GLY A 113 6.27 -23.55 0.20
N GLY A 114 7.42 -22.93 0.39
CA GLY A 114 7.69 -21.95 1.45
C GLY A 114 8.26 -22.55 2.73
N ALA A 115 8.65 -23.83 2.74
CA ALA A 115 9.27 -24.45 3.91
C ALA A 115 10.69 -23.91 4.16
N THR A 116 11.44 -23.59 3.11
CA THR A 116 12.75 -22.94 3.20
C THR A 116 12.92 -21.91 2.11
N PHE A 117 13.64 -20.82 2.40
CA PHE A 117 13.91 -19.76 1.44
C PHE A 117 15.41 -19.56 1.22
N THR A 118 15.78 -19.26 -0.01
CA THR A 118 17.12 -18.82 -0.41
C THR A 118 17.07 -17.39 -0.93
N SER A 119 18.19 -16.68 -0.87
CA SER A 119 18.33 -15.37 -1.49
C SER A 119 18.29 -15.52 -3.01
N GLY A 120 17.54 -14.64 -3.67
CA GLY A 120 17.56 -14.52 -5.13
C GLY A 120 18.11 -13.16 -5.55
N SER A 121 18.86 -13.14 -6.65
CA SER A 121 19.44 -11.93 -7.24
C SER A 121 18.48 -11.18 -8.19
N MET A 122 17.28 -11.70 -8.42
CA MET A 122 16.28 -11.05 -9.27
C MET A 122 15.64 -9.86 -8.55
N ALA A 123 15.40 -8.76 -9.28
CA ALA A 123 14.63 -7.62 -8.80
C ALA A 123 13.16 -7.80 -9.20
N PRO A 124 12.26 -8.18 -8.28
CA PRO A 124 10.86 -8.38 -8.63
C PRO A 124 10.27 -7.03 -9.03
N SER A 125 9.64 -6.99 -10.20
CA SER A 125 8.96 -5.79 -10.62
C SER A 125 7.48 -5.89 -10.31
N PHE A 126 7.01 -4.93 -9.54
CA PHE A 126 5.60 -4.80 -9.26
C PHE A 126 5.25 -3.33 -9.10
N GLN A 127 3.97 -3.03 -9.29
CA GLN A 127 3.41 -1.72 -9.00
C GLN A 127 2.28 -1.87 -7.98
N ILE A 128 2.37 -1.15 -6.88
CA ILE A 128 1.26 -0.99 -5.95
C ILE A 128 0.50 0.25 -6.39
N ASN A 129 -0.72 0.03 -6.90
CA ASN A 129 -1.63 1.13 -7.23
C ASN A 129 -2.39 1.49 -5.96
N THR A 130 -2.54 2.78 -5.68
CA THR A 130 -3.41 3.28 -4.61
C THR A 130 -4.55 4.09 -5.17
N ALA A 131 -5.64 4.11 -4.43
CA ALA A 131 -6.60 5.19 -4.56
C ALA A 131 -5.94 6.47 -4.02
N ASP A 132 -6.15 7.60 -4.68
CA ASP A 132 -5.76 8.90 -4.14
C ASP A 132 -6.34 9.04 -2.73
N ILE A 133 -5.51 9.42 -1.77
CA ILE A 133 -6.00 9.84 -0.45
C ILE A 133 -6.71 11.18 -0.70
N PRO A 134 -8.04 11.29 -0.51
CA PRO A 134 -8.68 12.60 -0.59
C PRO A 134 -7.98 13.51 0.42
N PRO A 135 -7.70 14.79 0.07
CA PRO A 135 -7.07 15.70 1.01
C PRO A 135 -7.86 15.67 2.32
N SER A 136 -7.17 15.40 3.43
CA SER A 136 -7.76 15.42 4.76
C SER A 136 -8.59 16.69 4.88
N VAL A 137 -9.91 16.55 5.00
CA VAL A 137 -10.79 17.70 5.19
C VAL A 137 -10.30 18.33 6.48
N ALA A 138 -9.65 19.50 6.38
CA ALA A 138 -9.20 20.25 7.53
C ALA A 138 -10.34 20.24 8.55
N THR A 139 -10.11 19.64 9.71
CA THR A 139 -11.04 19.71 10.83
C THR A 139 -11.44 21.18 10.98
N PRO A 140 -12.73 21.54 10.85
CA PRO A 140 -13.14 22.91 11.16
C PRO A 140 -12.70 23.19 12.58
N GLU A 141 -11.88 24.20 12.77
CA GLU A 141 -11.51 24.65 14.10
C GLU A 141 -12.81 24.95 14.87
N PRO A 142 -13.08 24.29 16.01
CA PRO A 142 -14.29 24.59 16.77
C PRO A 142 -14.18 25.99 17.35
N GLY A 143 -14.93 26.94 16.81
CA GLY A 143 -15.35 28.14 17.55
C GLY A 143 -14.94 29.51 17.00
N ALA A 144 -15.09 29.78 15.71
CA ALA A 144 -15.33 31.17 15.29
C ALA A 144 -16.81 31.53 15.52
N ILE A 145 -17.19 31.87 16.76
CA ILE A 145 -18.48 32.54 16.99
C ILE A 145 -18.30 34.02 16.63
N ALA A 146 -18.65 34.37 15.39
CA ALA A 146 -19.06 35.72 15.05
C ALA A 146 -20.58 35.68 14.82
N ALA A 147 -21.36 35.98 15.86
CA ALA A 147 -22.79 36.22 15.73
C ALA A 147 -23.04 37.73 15.74
N LEU A 148 -23.05 38.32 14.54
CA LEU A 148 -23.68 39.61 14.27
C LEU A 148 -25.18 39.33 14.03
N SER A 149 -26.08 39.81 14.89
CA SER A 149 -27.40 40.23 14.39
C SER A 149 -28.15 41.14 15.36
N LEU A 150 -28.60 42.24 14.79
CA LEU A 150 -29.41 43.33 15.32
C LEU A 150 -30.77 42.88 15.87
N PHE A 151 -31.17 43.42 17.01
CA PHE A 151 -32.56 43.74 17.31
C PHE A 151 -32.65 45.20 17.75
N GLY A 152 -33.51 45.96 17.07
CA GLY A 152 -33.69 47.39 17.29
C GLY A 152 -34.76 47.74 18.32
N LEU A 153 -34.78 49.05 18.62
CA LEU A 153 -35.91 49.88 19.09
C LEU A 153 -36.50 49.59 20.49
N GLY A 154 -36.37 50.58 21.38
CA GLY A 154 -37.40 50.84 22.41
C GLY A 154 -36.93 51.42 23.73
N LEU A 155 -36.93 52.76 23.82
CA LEU A 155 -37.46 53.58 24.93
C LEU A 155 -36.98 53.32 26.37
N LEU A 156 -36.35 54.34 26.99
CA LEU A 156 -36.90 55.10 28.14
C LEU A 156 -35.82 56.08 28.66
N GLY A 157 -36.14 57.37 28.68
CA GLY A 157 -35.28 58.40 29.26
C GLY A 157 -35.52 58.64 30.74
N VAL A 158 -34.53 59.21 31.44
CA VAL A 158 -34.66 60.07 32.64
C VAL A 158 -33.41 60.98 32.64
N LYS A 159 -33.48 62.24 32.19
CA LYS A 159 -33.71 63.47 32.98
C LYS A 159 -32.87 63.62 34.26
N GLY A 160 -31.92 64.57 34.24
CA GLY A 160 -31.33 65.12 35.47
C GLY A 160 -30.35 66.28 35.21
N ARG A 161 -30.77 67.50 35.56
CA ARG A 161 -29.96 68.75 35.64
C ARG A 161 -28.71 68.53 36.52
N ARG A 162 -27.63 69.32 36.41
CA ARG A 162 -27.47 70.65 37.04
C ARG A 162 -26.20 71.35 36.52
N ASN A 163 -26.34 72.67 36.31
CA ASN A 163 -25.25 73.65 36.20
C ASN A 163 -24.57 73.82 37.57
N GLU A 164 -23.30 74.22 37.59
CA GLU A 164 -22.52 74.94 38.64
C GLU A 164 -21.02 74.72 38.27
N GLY A 165 -20.14 75.70 38.04
CA GLY A 165 -20.16 77.16 38.05
C GLY A 165 -18.86 77.70 37.46
#